data_AF-A0A9X4L0M1-F1
#
_entry.id   AF-A0A9X4L0M1-F1
#
_cell.length_a   1.000
_cell.length_b   1.000
_cell.length_c   1.000
_cell.angle_alpha   90.00
_cell.angle_beta   90.00
_cell.angle_gamma   90.00
#
_symmetry.space_group_name_H-M   'P 1'
#
loop_
_entity.id
_entity.type
_entity.pdbx_description
1 polymer ?
#
loop_
_entity_poly.entity_id
_entity_poly.type
_entity_poly.pdbx_seq_one_letter_code
_entity_poly.pdbx_strand_id
1 'polypeptide(L)' 'MNGVLDYGVTFFMYLFFEDGTQKKYVLNVEDQDGMNALLVDTDNSMQGYRISKELTSELRGVIYGGES' A
#
# COMPACT_ATOMS: atom_id res chain seq x y z
N MET A 1 11.70 4.11 25.55
CA MET A 1 11.49 5.55 25.78
C MET A 1 10.81 6.07 24.53
N ASN A 2 9.62 6.65 24.71
CA ASN A 2 8.69 7.20 23.72
C ASN A 2 8.32 6.26 22.56
N GLY A 3 7.33 5.40 22.79
CA GLY A 3 6.60 4.72 21.72
C GLY A 3 5.80 5.75 20.94
N VAL A 4 6.40 6.33 19.90
CA VAL A 4 5.67 7.11 18.90
C VAL A 4 4.77 6.10 18.18
N LEU A 5 3.46 6.24 18.36
CA LEU A 5 2.50 5.53 17.54
C LEU A 5 2.62 6.13 16.13
N ASP A 6 3.42 5.46 15.30
CA ASP A 6 3.40 5.68 13.86
C ASP A 6 2.11 5.06 13.33
N TYR A 7 1.06 5.87 13.28
CA TYR A 7 -0.19 5.49 12.65
C TYR A 7 0.04 5.47 11.13
N GLY A 8 0.67 4.40 10.65
CA GLY A 8 0.87 4.18 9.22
C GLY A 8 -0.48 4.25 8.50
N VAL A 9 -0.52 5.00 7.40
CA VAL A 9 -1.70 5.03 6.54
C VAL A 9 -1.89 3.67 5.88
N THR A 10 -3.11 3.13 5.94
CA THR A 10 -3.45 1.86 5.29
C THR A 10 -4.46 2.13 4.18
N PHE A 11 -4.10 1.81 2.95
CA PHE A 11 -4.98 1.97 1.79
C PHE A 11 -5.54 0.60 1.39
N PHE A 12 -6.87 0.50 1.34
CA PHE A 12 -7.56 -0.72 0.93
C PHE A 12 -8.18 -0.55 -0.45
N MET A 13 -8.03 -1.58 -1.29
CA MET A 13 -8.76 -1.70 -2.54
C MET A 13 -9.76 -2.85 -2.43
N TYR A 14 -11.01 -2.57 -2.76
CA TYR A 14 -12.08 -3.55 -2.80
C TYR A 14 -12.51 -3.74 -4.26
N LEU A 15 -12.45 -4.97 -4.75
CA LEU A 15 -12.98 -5.36 -6.05
C LEU A 15 -14.25 -6.16 -5.83
N PHE A 16 -15.33 -5.75 -6.49
CA PHE A 16 -16.60 -6.45 -6.50
C PHE A 16 -16.84 -7.01 -7.90
N PHE A 17 -17.12 -8.30 -7.98
CA PHE A 17 -17.36 -9.00 -9.23
C PHE A 17 -18.86 -9.24 -9.43
N GLU A 18 -19.29 -9.40 -10.68
CA GLU A 18 -20.70 -9.61 -11.03
C GLU A 18 -21.28 -10.91 -10.44
N ASP A 19 -20.43 -11.89 -10.17
CA ASP A 19 -20.79 -13.15 -9.51
C ASP A 19 -21.01 -13.01 -7.99
N GLY A 20 -20.88 -11.79 -7.45
CA GLY A 20 -21.04 -11.48 -6.04
C GLY A 20 -19.80 -11.77 -5.19
N THR A 21 -18.71 -12.25 -5.78
CA THR A 21 -17.44 -12.40 -5.06
C THR A 21 -16.77 -11.04 -4.85
N GLN A 22 -15.93 -10.98 -3.82
CA GLN A 22 -15.14 -9.79 -3.49
C GLN A 22 -13.68 -10.17 -3.34
N LYS A 23 -12.78 -9.32 -3.80
CA LYS A 23 -11.36 -9.37 -3.41
C LYS A 23 -10.96 -8.11 -2.69
N LYS A 24 -10.15 -8.27 -1.65
CA LYS A 24 -9.61 -7.16 -0.88
C LYS A 24 -8.09 -7.17 -0.97
N TYR A 25 -7.54 -6.00 -1.23
CA TYR A 25 -6.10 -5.78 -1.27
C TYR A 25 -5.72 -4.67 -0.30
N VAL A 26 -4.50 -4.75 0.21
CA VAL A 26 -3.82 -3.68 0.93
C VAL A 26 -2.66 -3.16 0.10
N LEU A 27 -2.57 -1.84 -0.04
CA LEU A 27 -1.43 -1.17 -0.65
C LEU A 27 -0.43 -0.84 0.47
N ASN A 28 0.72 -1.51 0.42
CA ASN A 28 1.85 -1.28 1.30
C ASN A 28 2.85 -0.35 0.60
N VAL A 29 3.05 0.81 1.19
CA VAL A 29 4.09 1.77 0.78
C VAL A 29 4.93 2.05 2.02
N GLU A 30 6.22 1.75 1.96
CA GLU A 30 7.17 2.12 3.02
C GLU A 30 7.88 3.41 2.62
N ASP A 31 8.13 4.32 3.57
CA ASP A 31 8.96 5.52 3.39
C ASP A 31 10.45 5.18 3.42
N GLN A 32 10.87 4.28 2.52
CA GLN A 32 12.24 3.82 2.41
C GLN A 32 12.68 3.75 0.95
N ASP A 33 13.74 4.46 0.61
CA ASP A 33 14.31 4.43 -0.73
C ASP A 33 14.74 3.02 -1.17
N GLY A 34 14.61 2.77 -2.47
CA GLY A 34 15.01 1.50 -3.10
C GLY A 34 14.01 0.36 -2.95
N MET A 35 12.99 0.49 -2.09
CA MET A 35 11.88 -0.46 -1.99
C MET A 35 10.77 -0.13 -2.99
N ASN A 36 10.14 -1.15 -3.57
CA ASN A 36 8.93 -0.99 -4.37
C ASN A 36 7.69 -1.15 -3.49
N ALA A 37 6.66 -0.36 -3.75
CA ALA A 37 5.35 -0.58 -3.13
C ALA A 37 4.74 -1.91 -3.61
N LEU A 38 3.87 -2.48 -2.78
CA LEU A 38 3.21 -3.77 -3.03
C LEU A 38 1.70 -3.63 -2.85
N LEU A 39 0.95 -4.20 -3.79
CA LEU A 39 -0.48 -4.41 -3.63
C LEU A 39 -0.71 -5.88 -3.30
N VAL A 40 -1.13 -6.18 -2.08
CA VAL A 40 -1.15 -7.55 -1.54
C VAL A 40 -2.58 -7.98 -1.28
N ASP A 41 -2.93 -9.21 -1.69
CA ASP A 41 -4.23 -9.81 -1.38
C ASP A 41 -4.33 -10.08 0.13
N THR A 42 -5.41 -9.63 0.78
CA THR A 42 -5.54 -9.76 2.23
C THR A 42 -5.90 -11.18 2.69
N ASP A 43 -6.48 -11.99 1.81
CA ASP A 43 -6.87 -13.38 2.10
C ASP A 43 -5.71 -14.33 1.82
N ASN A 44 -4.78 -13.96 0.93
CA ASN A 44 -3.53 -14.69 0.69
C ASN A 44 -2.36 -13.73 0.46
N SER A 45 -1.67 -13.35 1.54
CA SER A 45 -0.59 -12.37 1.50
C SER A 45 0.66 -12.79 0.73
N MET A 46 0.73 -14.04 0.26
CA MET A 46 1.79 -14.50 -0.67
C MET A 46 1.49 -14.11 -2.11
N GLN A 47 0.26 -13.67 -2.41
CA GLN A 47 -0.17 -13.19 -3.71
C GLN A 47 -0.25 -11.66 -3.71
N GLY A 48 0.39 -11.04 -4.69
CA GLY A 48 0.40 -9.60 -4.81
C GLY A 48 1.10 -9.12 -6.06
N TYR A 49 1.03 -7.82 -6.26
CA TYR A 49 1.61 -7.12 -7.40
C TYR A 49 2.68 -6.15 -6.92
N ARG A 50 3.83 -6.21 -7.57
CA ARG A 50 4.89 -5.22 -7.38
C ARG A 50 4.56 -3.97 -8.19
N ILE A 51 4.53 -2.82 -7.54
CA ILE A 51 4.40 -1.53 -8.19
C ILE A 51 5.77 -1.10 -8.74
N SER A 52 5.80 -0.42 -9.89
CA SER A 52 7.06 0.07 -10.47
C SER A 52 7.75 1.08 -9.55
N LYS A 53 9.04 1.30 -9.77
CA LYS A 53 9.83 2.22 -8.93
C LYS A 53 9.34 3.66 -9.09
N GLU A 54 9.03 4.04 -10.32
CA GLU A 54 8.55 5.37 -10.69
C GLU A 54 7.24 5.68 -9.95
N LEU A 55 6.25 4.78 -10.06
CA LEU A 55 4.96 4.96 -9.40
C LEU A 55 5.08 4.83 -7.87
N THR A 56 6.00 4.00 -7.36
CA THR A 56 6.29 3.95 -5.92
C THR A 56 6.81 5.29 -5.41
N SER A 57 7.69 5.94 -6.17
CA SER A 57 8.23 7.26 -5.80
C SER A 57 7.13 8.33 -5.78
N GLU A 58 6.22 8.30 -6.76
CA GLU A 58 5.06 9.21 -6.78
C GLU A 58 4.14 8.96 -5.58
N LEU A 59 3.84 7.70 -5.26
CA LEU A 59 3.02 7.33 -4.09
C LEU A 59 3.64 7.82 -2.78
N ARG A 60 4.96 7.69 -2.61
CA ARG A 60 5.66 8.23 -1.43
C ARG A 60 5.52 9.74 -1.32
N GLY A 61 5.68 10.45 -2.44
CA GLY A 61 5.49 11.90 -2.48
C GLY A 61 4.09 12.31 -2.02
N VAL A 62 3.06 11.57 -2.43
CA VAL A 62 1.67 11.82 -2.00
C VAL A 62 1.44 11.48 -0.53
N ILE A 63 2.00 10.36 -0.05
CA ILE A 63 1.71 9.82 1.29
C ILE A 63 2.51 10.55 2.38
N TYR A 64 3.80 10.80 2.13
CA TYR A 64 4.75 11.31 3.12
C TYR A 64 5.22 12.73 2.81
N GLY A 65 5.05 13.22 1.58
CA GLY A 65 5.48 14.54 1.13
C GLY A 65 4.51 15.68 1.45
N GLY A 66 3.69 15.57 2.49
CA GLY A 66 2.78 16.63 2.92
C GLY A 66 3.52 17.97 3.08
N GLU A 67 2.98 19.03 2.47
CA GLU A 67 3.57 20.36 2.32
C GLU A 67 4.23 20.89 3.61
N SER A 68 5.50 21.29 3.47
CA SER A 68 6.25 22.10 4.44
C SER A 68 5.90 23.58 4.35
#